data_AF-A0A7K0W8S3-F1
#
_entry.id   AF-A0A7K0W8S3-F1
#
_cell.length_a   1.000
_cell.length_b   1.000
_cell.length_c   1.000
_cell.angle_alpha   90.00
_cell.angle_beta   90.00
_cell.angle_gamma   90.00
#
_symmetry.space_group_name_H-M   'P 1'
#
loop_
_entity.id
_entity.type
_entity.pdbx_description
1 polymer ?
#
loop_
_entity_poly.entity_id
_entity_poly.type
_entity_poly.pdbx_seq_one_letter_code
_entity_poly.pdbx_strand_id
1 'polypeptide(L)'
;KIRVGDPMDKNTDLGAINSKEQLLKIRELSATGDTEGAERWSAPCDLPAKGFWFPPTIFTGVTQSHRIAREEIFGPVLSVLTFRTPQEGIDKANNTPFGLSAGIWSEKGSRILWASQQLRAGVIWANTFNKFDPTSPFGGYKESGWGREGGRHGLSAYLKGVGHE
;
A
#
# COMPACT_ATOMS: atom_id res chain seq x y z
N LYS A 1 -18.25 -3.35 10.56
CA LYS A 1 -18.60 -3.12 9.14
C LYS A 1 -18.13 -1.72 8.79
N ILE A 2 -17.33 -1.56 7.72
CA ILE A 2 -16.83 -0.25 7.27
C ILE A 2 -18.02 0.61 6.85
N ARG A 3 -18.10 1.85 7.34
CA ARG A 3 -19.13 2.83 6.97
C ARG A 3 -18.57 3.79 5.93
N VAL A 4 -19.18 3.79 4.75
CA VAL A 4 -18.86 4.72 3.66
C VAL A 4 -19.87 5.86 3.74
N GLY A 5 -19.40 7.10 3.73
CA GLY A 5 -20.29 8.25 3.93
C GLY A 5 -19.56 9.58 4.00
N ASP A 6 -20.28 10.61 4.43
CA ASP A 6 -19.75 11.97 4.57
C ASP A 6 -18.53 11.98 5.51
N PRO A 7 -17.35 12.47 5.07
CA PRO A 7 -16.16 12.53 5.92
C PRO A 7 -16.31 13.45 7.14
N MET A 8 -17.33 14.32 7.17
CA MET A 8 -17.64 15.15 8.34
C MET A 8 -18.48 14.42 9.40
N ASP A 9 -19.08 13.27 9.07
CA ASP A 9 -19.72 12.40 10.05
C ASP A 9 -18.65 11.61 10.81
N LYS A 10 -18.65 11.74 12.14
CA LYS A 10 -17.73 11.03 13.05
C LYS A 10 -17.84 9.51 12.96
N ASN A 11 -18.93 8.99 12.40
CA ASN A 11 -19.17 7.57 12.21
C ASN A 11 -18.65 7.03 10.88
N THR A 12 -18.21 7.90 9.96
CA THR A 12 -17.70 7.49 8.66
C THR A 12 -16.28 6.95 8.79
N ASP A 13 -16.04 5.75 8.26
CA ASP A 13 -14.71 5.15 8.18
C ASP A 13 -14.01 5.48 6.86
N LEU A 14 -14.78 5.60 5.76
CA LEU A 14 -14.26 5.81 4.41
C LEU A 14 -15.02 6.93 3.68
N GLY A 15 -14.29 7.98 3.31
CA GLY A 15 -14.80 9.12 2.53
C GLY A 15 -14.77 8.90 1.02
N ALA A 16 -15.16 9.93 0.28
CA ALA A 16 -15.11 9.95 -1.17
C ALA A 16 -13.67 10.00 -1.69
N ILE A 17 -13.46 9.48 -2.89
CA ILE A 17 -12.25 9.72 -3.68
C ILE A 17 -12.15 11.21 -3.99
N ASN A 18 -10.93 11.74 -3.98
CA ASN A 18 -10.68 13.18 -4.12
C ASN A 18 -11.12 13.78 -5.46
N SER A 19 -11.06 13.03 -6.57
CA SER A 19 -11.38 13.52 -7.92
C SER A 19 -12.08 12.48 -8.80
N LYS A 20 -12.73 12.96 -9.86
CA LYS A 20 -13.40 12.13 -10.86
C LYS A 20 -12.38 11.29 -11.64
N GLU A 21 -11.25 11.89 -12.00
CA GLU A 21 -10.17 11.27 -12.76
C GLU A 21 -9.60 10.09 -11.97
N GLN A 22 -9.39 10.28 -10.67
CA GLN A 22 -8.90 9.21 -9.80
C GLN A 22 -9.92 8.08 -9.66
N LEU A 23 -11.21 8.41 -9.51
CA LEU A 23 -12.27 7.41 -9.50
C LEU A 23 -12.32 6.59 -10.80
N LEU A 24 -12.16 7.25 -11.95
CA LEU A 24 -12.11 6.57 -13.25
C LEU A 24 -10.90 5.63 -13.34
N LYS A 25 -9.73 6.04 -12.85
CA LYS A 25 -8.52 5.20 -12.81
C LYS A 25 -8.71 3.98 -11.92
N ILE A 26 -9.29 4.15 -10.71
CA ILE A 26 -9.60 3.04 -9.81
C ILE A 26 -10.55 2.05 -10.48
N ARG A 27 -11.59 2.54 -11.17
CA ARG A 27 -12.55 1.70 -11.90
C ARG A 27 -11.90 0.94 -13.06
N GLU A 28 -11.02 1.60 -13.82
CA GLU A 28 -10.27 0.97 -14.91
C GLU A 28 -9.38 -0.17 -14.41
N LEU A 29 -8.57 0.08 -13.38
CA LEU A 29 -7.72 -0.95 -12.78
C LEU A 29 -8.53 -2.07 -12.13
N SER A 30 -9.64 -1.74 -11.48
CA SER A 30 -10.50 -2.79 -10.92
C SER A 30 -11.08 -3.66 -12.04
N ALA A 31 -11.54 -3.05 -13.14
CA ALA A 31 -12.09 -3.78 -14.27
C ALA A 31 -11.03 -4.69 -14.94
N THR A 32 -9.78 -4.26 -14.99
CA THR A 32 -8.70 -5.10 -15.54
C THR A 32 -8.48 -6.34 -14.68
N GLY A 33 -8.57 -6.20 -13.34
CA GLY A 33 -8.57 -7.34 -12.41
C GLY A 33 -9.63 -8.39 -12.75
N ASP A 34 -10.87 -7.96 -13.07
CA ASP A 34 -11.93 -8.89 -13.49
C ASP A 34 -11.56 -9.58 -14.82
N THR A 35 -11.08 -8.81 -15.80
CA THR A 35 -10.76 -9.35 -17.14
C THR A 35 -9.56 -10.29 -17.15
N GLU A 36 -8.63 -10.11 -16.21
CA GLU A 36 -7.43 -10.93 -16.08
C GLU A 36 -7.69 -12.22 -15.26
N GLY A 37 -8.90 -12.36 -14.69
CA GLY A 37 -9.36 -13.58 -14.03
C GLY A 37 -9.24 -13.57 -12.51
N ALA A 38 -9.04 -12.41 -11.88
CA ALA A 38 -9.10 -12.29 -10.44
C ALA A 38 -10.56 -12.29 -9.94
N GLU A 39 -10.78 -12.79 -8.73
CA GLU A 39 -12.10 -12.86 -8.11
C GLU A 39 -12.34 -11.61 -7.28
N ARG A 40 -13.27 -10.76 -7.74
CA ARG A 40 -13.67 -9.54 -7.03
C ARG A 40 -14.72 -9.84 -5.97
N TRP A 41 -14.49 -9.31 -4.78
CA TRP A 41 -15.51 -9.10 -3.75
C TRP A 41 -15.56 -7.62 -3.35
N SER A 42 -16.73 -7.02 -3.37
CA SER A 42 -16.95 -5.65 -2.87
C SER A 42 -17.88 -5.69 -1.67
N ALA A 43 -17.59 -4.87 -0.67
CA ALA A 43 -18.41 -4.76 0.52
C ALA A 43 -19.83 -4.28 0.15
N PRO A 44 -20.90 -4.92 0.68
CA PRO A 44 -22.26 -4.44 0.49
C PRO A 44 -22.48 -3.17 1.33
N CYS A 45 -22.35 -2.02 0.69
CA CYS A 45 -22.54 -0.70 1.28
C CYS A 45 -23.35 0.22 0.37
N ASP A 46 -24.18 1.07 0.97
CA ASP A 46 -24.89 2.12 0.25
C ASP A 46 -23.90 3.25 -0.07
N LEU A 47 -23.76 3.56 -1.36
CA LEU A 47 -22.91 4.66 -1.81
C LEU A 47 -23.79 5.89 -2.04
N PRO A 48 -23.39 7.09 -1.54
CA PRO A 48 -24.16 8.30 -1.80
C PRO A 48 -24.26 8.62 -3.29
N ALA A 49 -25.41 9.16 -3.70
CA ALA A 49 -25.70 9.46 -5.12
C ALA A 49 -24.84 10.57 -5.72
N LYS A 50 -24.28 11.44 -4.88
CA LYS A 50 -23.41 12.57 -5.28
C LYS A 50 -22.04 12.42 -4.66
N GLY A 51 -21.00 12.68 -5.44
CA GLY A 51 -19.60 12.54 -5.04
C GLY A 51 -18.91 11.36 -5.74
N PHE A 52 -17.63 11.17 -5.45
CA PHE A 52 -16.80 10.18 -6.11
C PHE A 52 -16.62 8.96 -5.20
N TRP A 53 -17.56 8.03 -5.25
CA TRP A 53 -17.57 6.89 -4.34
C TRP A 53 -17.12 5.59 -5.02
N PHE A 54 -16.34 4.80 -4.27
CA PHE A 54 -15.93 3.46 -4.67
C PHE A 54 -16.04 2.52 -3.44
N PRO A 55 -16.70 1.36 -3.57
CA PRO A 55 -16.89 0.46 -2.45
C PRO A 55 -15.57 -0.24 -2.07
N PRO A 56 -15.28 -0.48 -0.77
CA PRO A 56 -14.15 -1.31 -0.36
C PRO A 56 -14.17 -2.65 -1.10
N THR A 57 -13.08 -2.96 -1.79
CA THR A 57 -13.01 -4.10 -2.71
C THR A 57 -11.77 -4.93 -2.46
N ILE A 58 -11.92 -6.25 -2.50
CA ILE A 58 -10.86 -7.23 -2.35
C ILE A 58 -10.84 -8.09 -3.61
N PHE A 59 -9.65 -8.28 -4.17
CA PHE A 59 -9.40 -9.26 -5.22
C PHE A 59 -8.64 -10.44 -4.64
N THR A 60 -9.16 -11.64 -4.90
CA THR A 60 -8.48 -12.91 -4.60
C THR A 60 -8.15 -13.65 -5.90
N GLY A 61 -7.33 -14.71 -5.83
CA GLY A 61 -6.83 -15.38 -7.03
C GLY A 61 -5.83 -14.54 -7.83
N VAL A 62 -5.30 -13.46 -7.25
CA VAL A 62 -4.38 -12.54 -7.92
C VAL A 62 -3.02 -13.21 -8.13
N THR A 63 -2.46 -13.05 -9.32
CA THR A 63 -1.10 -13.47 -9.68
C THR A 63 -0.22 -12.26 -9.99
N GLN A 64 1.10 -12.44 -10.00
CA GLN A 64 2.05 -11.33 -10.21
C GLN A 64 1.99 -10.71 -11.62
N SER A 65 1.39 -11.40 -12.59
CA SER A 65 1.19 -10.85 -13.94
C SER A 65 0.01 -9.88 -14.01
N HIS A 66 -0.90 -9.90 -13.04
CA HIS A 66 -2.05 -9.00 -13.03
C HIS A 66 -1.61 -7.54 -12.91
N ARG A 67 -2.32 -6.63 -13.56
CA ARG A 67 -2.09 -5.19 -13.43
C ARG A 67 -2.40 -4.69 -12.01
N ILE A 68 -3.46 -5.20 -11.39
CA ILE A 68 -3.84 -4.90 -10.00
C ILE A 68 -2.82 -5.35 -8.94
N ALA A 69 -1.82 -6.15 -9.32
CA ALA A 69 -0.70 -6.54 -8.45
C ALA A 69 0.56 -5.68 -8.65
N ARG A 70 0.63 -4.91 -9.74
CA ARG A 70 1.84 -4.20 -10.19
C ARG A 70 1.68 -2.69 -10.22
N GLU A 71 0.49 -2.21 -10.58
CA GLU A 71 0.15 -0.79 -10.64
C GLU A 71 -0.44 -0.30 -9.32
N GLU A 72 -0.16 0.96 -9.00
CA GLU A 72 -0.72 1.61 -7.83
C GLU A 72 -2.15 2.08 -8.09
N ILE A 73 -3.10 1.52 -7.35
CA ILE A 73 -4.53 1.79 -7.55
C ILE A 73 -4.96 3.12 -6.89
N PHE A 74 -4.36 3.48 -5.75
CA PHE A 74 -4.74 4.66 -4.96
C PHE A 74 -6.25 4.74 -4.69
N GLY A 75 -6.83 3.62 -4.27
CA GLY A 75 -8.24 3.49 -3.90
C GLY A 75 -8.43 2.39 -2.86
N PRO A 76 -9.66 2.20 -2.35
CA PRO A 76 -9.96 1.19 -1.34
C PRO A 76 -10.05 -0.21 -1.98
N VAL A 77 -8.97 -0.65 -2.65
CA VAL A 77 -8.87 -1.91 -3.38
C VAL A 77 -7.66 -2.69 -2.87
N LEU A 78 -7.88 -3.92 -2.42
CA LEU A 78 -6.84 -4.81 -1.90
C LEU A 78 -6.65 -6.01 -2.84
N SER A 79 -5.44 -6.21 -3.33
CA SER A 79 -5.04 -7.41 -4.08
C SER A 79 -4.43 -8.44 -3.13
N VAL A 80 -5.01 -9.65 -3.06
CA VAL A 80 -4.54 -10.74 -2.19
C VAL A 80 -3.83 -11.80 -3.02
N LEU A 81 -2.54 -11.99 -2.72
CA LEU A 81 -1.70 -13.02 -3.32
C LEU A 81 -1.29 -14.03 -2.24
N THR A 82 -1.28 -15.30 -2.60
CA THR A 82 -0.81 -16.38 -1.71
C THR A 82 0.63 -16.78 -2.04
N PHE A 83 1.33 -17.32 -1.05
CA PHE A 83 2.66 -17.93 -1.19
C PHE A 83 2.73 -19.17 -0.31
N ARG A 84 3.64 -20.09 -0.63
CA ARG A 84 3.84 -21.35 0.11
C ARG A 84 5.07 -21.33 1.01
N THR A 85 6.09 -20.54 0.65
CA THR A 85 7.33 -20.43 1.43
C THR A 85 7.65 -18.98 1.77
N PRO A 86 8.35 -18.70 2.88
CA PRO A 86 8.78 -17.34 3.20
C PRO A 86 9.61 -16.71 2.08
N GLN A 87 10.48 -17.47 1.43
CA GLN A 87 11.29 -16.97 0.30
C GLN A 87 10.42 -16.55 -0.88
N GLU A 88 9.44 -17.38 -1.25
CA GLU A 88 8.47 -17.01 -2.30
C GLU A 88 7.71 -15.72 -1.95
N GLY A 89 7.35 -15.53 -0.68
CA GLY A 89 6.72 -14.31 -0.20
C GLY A 89 7.61 -13.06 -0.38
N ILE A 90 8.90 -13.18 -0.06
CA ILE A 90 9.90 -12.12 -0.27
C ILE A 90 10.06 -11.82 -1.76
N ASP A 91 10.21 -12.85 -2.60
CA ASP A 91 10.39 -12.69 -4.04
C ASP A 91 9.16 -12.00 -4.66
N LYS A 92 7.96 -12.37 -4.21
CA LYS A 92 6.71 -11.71 -4.59
C LYS A 92 6.66 -10.26 -4.16
N ALA A 93 6.98 -9.97 -2.90
CA ALA A 93 6.95 -8.61 -2.34
C ALA A 93 7.97 -7.68 -3.02
N ASN A 94 9.12 -8.20 -3.43
CA ASN A 94 10.17 -7.42 -4.09
C ASN A 94 9.96 -7.25 -5.60
N ASN A 95 9.08 -8.05 -6.22
CA ASN A 95 8.76 -8.00 -7.65
C ASN A 95 7.79 -6.85 -7.98
N THR A 96 8.25 -5.64 -7.73
CA THR A 96 7.57 -4.38 -8.04
C THR A 96 8.63 -3.33 -8.36
N PRO A 97 8.37 -2.38 -9.28
CA PRO A 97 9.26 -1.24 -9.50
C PRO A 97 9.31 -0.31 -8.28
N PHE A 98 8.33 -0.40 -7.37
CA PHE A 98 8.22 0.44 -6.17
C PHE A 98 8.96 -0.16 -4.96
N GLY A 99 9.15 0.67 -3.93
CA GLY A 99 9.88 0.30 -2.71
C GLY A 99 9.66 1.27 -1.55
N LEU A 100 8.45 1.80 -1.39
CA LEU A 100 8.17 2.78 -0.34
C LEU A 100 8.16 2.15 1.06
N SER A 101 7.25 1.21 1.28
CA SER A 101 7.09 0.54 2.57
C SER A 101 6.67 -0.91 2.44
N ALA A 102 6.88 -1.70 3.50
CA ALA A 102 6.43 -3.08 3.61
C ALA A 102 6.00 -3.39 5.05
N GLY A 103 5.18 -4.43 5.21
CA GLY A 103 4.69 -4.89 6.51
C GLY A 103 4.89 -6.39 6.68
N ILE A 104 5.28 -6.81 7.88
CA ILE A 104 5.49 -8.22 8.24
C ILE A 104 4.61 -8.54 9.45
N TRP A 105 3.82 -9.61 9.35
CA TRP A 105 3.05 -10.16 10.46
C TRP A 105 3.54 -11.57 10.78
N SER A 106 4.09 -11.75 11.98
CA SER A 106 4.62 -13.03 12.46
C SER A 106 4.80 -12.97 13.97
N GLU A 107 4.50 -14.08 14.66
CA GLU A 107 4.80 -14.22 16.09
C GLU A 107 6.28 -14.56 16.35
N LYS A 108 7.00 -15.04 15.33
CA LYS A 108 8.41 -15.43 15.42
C LYS A 108 9.32 -14.24 15.10
N GLY A 109 10.01 -13.71 16.11
CA GLY A 109 10.95 -12.59 15.95
C GLY A 109 12.09 -12.87 14.96
N SER A 110 12.61 -14.09 14.93
CA SER A 110 13.64 -14.49 13.95
C SER A 110 13.16 -14.38 12.50
N ARG A 111 11.88 -14.67 12.23
CA ARG A 111 11.29 -14.51 10.90
C ARG A 111 11.08 -13.04 10.54
N ILE A 112 10.69 -12.21 11.51
CA ILE A 112 10.56 -10.76 11.31
C ILE A 112 11.92 -10.20 10.91
N LEU A 113 12.96 -10.46 11.69
CA LEU A 113 14.31 -9.93 11.43
C LEU A 113 14.88 -10.44 10.10
N TRP A 114 14.69 -11.72 9.81
CA TRP A 114 15.09 -12.29 8.52
C TRP A 114 14.37 -11.61 7.36
N ALA A 115 13.05 -11.48 7.41
CA ALA A 115 12.27 -10.87 6.33
C ALA A 115 12.59 -9.37 6.17
N SER A 116 12.81 -8.64 7.27
CA SER A 116 13.14 -7.21 7.21
C SER A 116 14.49 -6.94 6.53
N GLN A 117 15.43 -7.88 6.58
CA GLN A 117 16.71 -7.76 5.88
C GLN A 117 16.62 -8.05 4.38
N GLN A 118 15.54 -8.70 3.93
CA GLN A 118 15.37 -9.15 2.55
C GLN A 118 14.42 -8.25 1.75
N LEU A 119 13.46 -7.60 2.41
CA LEU A 119 12.52 -6.69 1.77
C LEU A 119 13.24 -5.41 1.30
N ARG A 120 12.99 -5.05 0.04
CA ARG A 120 13.56 -3.86 -0.60
C ARG A 120 12.57 -2.70 -0.50
N ALA A 121 12.37 -2.21 0.71
CA ALA A 121 11.50 -1.08 1.01
C ALA A 121 12.20 -0.12 1.98
N GLY A 122 11.85 1.16 1.92
CA GLY A 122 12.48 2.17 2.78
C GLY A 122 12.03 2.13 4.23
N VAL A 123 10.79 1.72 4.48
CA VAL A 123 10.26 1.49 5.83
C VAL A 123 9.63 0.11 5.92
N ILE A 124 9.98 -0.64 6.96
CA ILE A 124 9.44 -1.98 7.21
C ILE A 124 8.79 -1.97 8.60
N TRP A 125 7.48 -2.18 8.62
CA TRP A 125 6.74 -2.33 9.88
C TRP A 125 6.58 -3.81 10.24
N ALA A 126 6.82 -4.13 11.51
CA ALA A 126 6.61 -5.48 12.05
C ALA A 126 5.44 -5.48 13.03
N ASN A 127 4.44 -6.33 12.80
CA ASN A 127 3.22 -6.47 13.59
C ASN A 127 2.46 -5.14 13.83
N THR A 128 2.62 -4.21 12.91
CA THR A 128 1.95 -2.91 12.85
C THR A 128 1.98 -2.43 11.40
N PHE A 129 1.24 -1.37 11.07
CA PHE A 129 1.31 -0.77 9.75
C PHE A 129 0.94 0.70 9.83
N ASN A 130 1.48 1.51 8.92
CA ASN A 130 1.16 2.93 8.80
C ASN A 130 1.38 3.74 10.10
N LYS A 131 2.36 3.33 10.92
CA LYS A 131 2.75 4.03 12.15
C LYS A 131 3.98 4.88 11.85
N PHE A 132 3.77 6.19 11.77
CA PHE A 132 4.82 7.18 11.54
C PHE A 132 5.32 7.75 12.87
N ASP A 133 6.61 8.06 12.91
CA ASP A 133 7.24 8.76 14.02
C ASP A 133 8.09 9.91 13.45
N PRO A 134 7.92 11.17 13.89
CA PRO A 134 8.68 12.30 13.36
C PRO A 134 10.20 12.18 13.52
N THR A 135 10.68 11.34 14.44
CA THR A 135 12.10 11.10 14.67
C THR A 135 12.67 9.98 13.78
N SER A 136 11.80 9.14 13.20
CA SER A 136 12.17 8.05 12.30
C SER A 136 12.17 8.54 10.84
N PRO A 137 13.23 8.29 10.07
CA PRO A 137 13.25 8.69 8.66
C PRO A 137 12.25 7.88 7.84
N PHE A 138 11.56 8.56 6.94
CA PHE A 138 10.65 7.97 5.95
C PHE A 138 11.12 8.32 4.54
N GLY A 139 11.08 7.38 3.62
CA GLY A 139 11.43 7.63 2.23
C GLY A 139 11.53 6.34 1.45
N GLY A 140 11.43 6.42 0.13
CA GLY A 140 11.35 5.24 -0.74
C GLY A 140 12.69 4.63 -1.13
N TYR A 141 12.57 3.49 -1.80
CA TYR A 141 13.57 2.84 -2.64
C TYR A 141 13.03 2.74 -4.07
N LYS A 142 13.93 2.55 -5.05
CA LYS A 142 13.61 2.37 -6.48
C LYS A 142 12.79 3.55 -7.04
N GLU A 143 11.70 3.29 -7.76
CA GLU A 143 10.84 4.32 -8.34
C GLU A 143 10.01 5.08 -7.30
N SER A 144 10.00 4.64 -6.03
CA SER A 144 9.38 5.39 -4.93
C SER A 144 10.22 6.60 -4.47
N GLY A 145 11.28 6.94 -5.18
CA GLY A 145 12.11 8.11 -4.94
C GLY A 145 13.39 7.85 -4.15
N TRP A 146 14.17 8.92 -3.97
CA TRP A 146 15.43 8.95 -3.24
C TRP A 146 15.42 10.08 -2.21
N GLY A 147 16.26 9.93 -1.18
CA GLY A 147 16.25 10.82 -0.01
C GLY A 147 15.37 10.32 1.13
N ARG A 148 15.34 11.07 2.23
CA ARG A 148 14.56 10.78 3.43
C ARG A 148 13.93 12.07 3.93
N GLU A 149 12.74 11.95 4.50
CA GLU A 149 12.07 12.97 5.29
C GLU A 149 11.95 12.49 6.74
N GLY A 150 11.77 13.41 7.68
CA GLY A 150 11.71 13.07 9.11
C GLY A 150 13.07 12.70 9.72
N GLY A 151 13.11 12.74 11.04
CA GLY A 151 14.32 12.57 11.83
C GLY A 151 15.43 13.55 11.45
N ARG A 152 16.66 13.24 11.85
CA ARG A 152 17.84 14.02 11.48
C ARG A 152 18.17 13.89 9.99
N HIS A 153 17.88 12.73 9.41
CA HIS A 153 18.15 12.44 7.99
C HIS A 153 17.39 13.39 7.05
N GLY A 154 16.14 13.72 7.36
CA GLY A 154 15.37 14.67 6.56
C GLY A 154 15.93 16.09 6.60
N LEU A 155 16.46 16.52 7.75
CA LEU A 155 17.09 17.83 7.87
C LEU A 155 18.41 17.89 7.08
N SER A 156 19.19 16.80 7.08
CA SER A 156 20.50 16.73 6.43
C SER A 156 20.48 17.11 4.95
N ALA A 157 19.38 16.81 4.24
CA ALA A 157 19.21 17.17 2.83
C ALA A 157 19.26 18.69 2.56
N TYR A 158 19.00 19.51 3.59
CA TYR A 158 18.99 20.97 3.50
C TYR A 158 20.22 21.63 4.12
N LEU A 159 21.21 20.85 4.57
CA LEU A 159 22.42 21.34 5.23
C LEU A 159 23.66 21.11 4.36
N LYS A 160 24.56 22.10 4.30
CA LYS A 160 25.85 21.98 3.62
C LYS A 160 26.87 21.26 4.52
N GLY A 161 27.58 20.27 3.98
CA GLY A 161 28.72 19.62 4.66
C GLY A 161 28.37 18.40 5.51
N VAL A 162 27.13 17.91 5.48
CA VAL A 162 26.76 16.63 6.10
C VAL A 162 26.97 15.53 5.05
N GLY A 163 28.04 14.73 5.21
CA GLY A 163 28.28 13.56 4.37
C GLY A 163 27.26 12.45 4.65
N HIS A 164 26.78 11.81 3.60
CA HIS A 164 26.07 10.54 3.70
C HIS A 164 27.13 9.42 3.67
N GLU A 165 27.66 9.05 4.84
CA GLU A 165 28.35 7.75 5.00
C GLU A 165 27.32 6.63 5.13
#